data_AF-A0A494UYN9-F1
#
_entry.id   AF-A0A494UYN9-F1
#
_cell.length_a   1.000
_cell.length_b   1.000
_cell.length_c   1.000
_cell.angle_alpha   90.00
_cell.angle_beta   90.00
_cell.angle_gamma   90.00
#
_symmetry.space_group_name_H-M   'P 1'
#
loop_
_entity.id
_entity.type
_entity.pdbx_description
1 polymer ?
#
loop_
_entity_poly.entity_id
_entity_poly.type
_entity_poly.pdbx_seq_one_letter_code
_entity_poly.pdbx_strand_id
1 'polypeptide(L)'
;MRTVADDLAAHAARHPARIALDTPAGQVTYGSLAARTDELTLLLRAHGARPETVCAVAVEHGADAVAAMAAVLRCGAAFLTLDVTQPRDRLAAFVRSAGTRLLLTTSAHAPALDTDLPTILLDGPGTPPETAAAPPAPVDPHALAYVSHTSGSTGEPSPVLVEHHALDAYLRDTAHAFGLGPDTVALQAAPLGYDASLRDTFAPLLAGGRLVIVERSRLMRPADFADTVRAHRVTALLSTTPSFLAHLAGQPDLPDPLGGVTLVASSGESLRPFLAAGGRQSVPGALVNQYGPTECTMTTTRHRVPAEPDTAADVVGTPRPGTVVRVLDADLAPVPDGTVGEVYIGGAGLARGYGGRPDRTAESFLPDPYGPPGARLYRTGDLGRWGPGGLTYAGRTDRQVKIRGYRVDPAETEGALLAHPRVSGAVVTAHTDDRGRTYLTAHVTGDLAATKDAQLRAHLARSLPPHLIPRNFRRHDTLPTTRAGKTDRRRLVAGSTR
;
A
#
# COMPACT_ATOMS: atom_id res chain seq x y z
N MET A 1 15.24 12.77 16.97
CA MET A 1 15.36 12.15 15.63
C MET A 1 14.91 13.19 14.61
N ARG A 2 15.53 13.27 13.41
CA ARG A 2 14.99 14.09 12.32
C ARG A 2 13.86 13.35 11.63
N THR A 3 12.69 13.96 11.56
CA THR A 3 11.48 13.43 10.92
C THR A 3 11.42 13.74 9.43
N VAL A 4 10.54 13.07 8.68
CA VAL A 4 10.17 13.45 7.31
C VAL A 4 9.88 14.95 7.20
N ALA A 5 9.12 15.51 8.16
CA ALA A 5 8.76 16.92 8.16
C ALA A 5 9.98 17.84 8.33
N ASP A 6 10.93 17.46 9.19
CA ASP A 6 12.18 18.21 9.39
C ASP A 6 13.05 18.21 8.13
N ASP A 7 13.16 17.05 7.49
CA ASP A 7 13.98 16.88 6.28
C ASP A 7 13.36 17.65 5.09
N LEU A 8 12.03 17.67 4.96
CA LEU A 8 11.32 18.52 3.98
C LEU A 8 11.55 20.02 4.24
N ALA A 9 11.41 20.46 5.49
CA ALA A 9 11.65 21.86 5.87
C ALA A 9 13.10 22.28 5.59
N ALA A 10 14.07 21.40 5.85
CA ALA A 10 15.48 21.65 5.57
C ALA A 10 15.78 21.79 4.06
N HIS A 11 15.06 21.06 3.20
CA HIS A 11 15.15 21.26 1.75
C HIS A 11 14.50 22.56 1.31
N ALA A 12 13.32 22.90 1.83
CA ALA A 12 12.67 24.15 1.52
C ALA A 12 13.48 25.38 1.92
N ALA A 13 14.16 25.33 3.07
CA ALA A 13 15.06 26.41 3.50
C ALA A 13 16.28 26.57 2.57
N ARG A 14 16.85 25.47 2.06
CA ARG A 14 18.03 25.50 1.18
C ARG A 14 17.69 25.82 -0.28
N HIS A 15 16.52 25.39 -0.75
CA HIS A 15 16.13 25.42 -2.16
C HIS A 15 14.66 25.84 -2.36
N PRO A 16 14.24 27.01 -1.85
CA PRO A 16 12.82 27.39 -1.82
C PRO A 16 12.19 27.52 -3.22
N ALA A 17 12.97 27.89 -4.23
CA ALA A 17 12.49 28.09 -5.60
C ALA A 17 12.45 26.82 -6.46
N ARG A 18 12.99 25.68 -5.99
CA ARG A 18 12.94 24.42 -6.76
C ARG A 18 11.51 23.87 -6.78
N ILE A 19 11.13 23.26 -7.90
CA ILE A 19 9.84 22.60 -8.05
C ILE A 19 9.84 21.30 -7.22
N ALA A 20 8.94 21.22 -6.24
CA ALA A 20 8.69 20.02 -5.47
C ALA A 20 7.63 19.15 -6.15
N LEU A 21 6.52 19.76 -6.57
CA LEU A 21 5.37 19.06 -7.14
C LEU A 21 5.03 19.62 -8.52
N ASP A 22 4.73 18.73 -9.45
CA ASP A 22 4.18 19.04 -10.78
C ASP A 22 2.80 18.38 -10.86
N THR A 23 1.74 19.20 -10.86
CA THR A 23 0.34 18.75 -10.75
C THR A 23 -0.50 19.34 -11.89
N PRO A 24 -1.71 18.82 -12.16
CA PRO A 24 -2.59 19.41 -13.18
C PRO A 24 -2.97 20.87 -12.87
N ALA A 25 -2.99 21.25 -11.59
CA ALA A 25 -3.27 22.61 -11.14
C ALA A 25 -2.06 23.57 -11.27
N GLY A 26 -0.87 23.03 -11.57
CA GLY A 26 0.37 23.78 -11.72
C GLY A 26 1.52 23.24 -10.88
N GLN A 27 2.63 23.98 -10.92
CA GLN A 27 3.87 23.63 -10.23
C GLN A 27 3.91 24.27 -8.85
N VAL A 28 4.28 23.46 -7.84
CA VAL A 28 4.46 23.91 -6.45
C VAL A 28 5.94 23.81 -6.10
N THR A 29 6.50 24.91 -5.62
CA THR A 29 7.89 24.95 -5.16
C THR A 29 8.03 24.36 -3.75
N TYR A 30 9.24 23.97 -3.37
CA TYR A 30 9.52 23.57 -1.99
C TYR A 30 9.16 24.66 -0.97
N GLY A 31 9.39 25.93 -1.30
CA GLY A 31 9.04 27.06 -0.44
C GLY A 31 7.53 27.19 -0.23
N SER A 32 6.74 27.08 -1.31
CA SER A 32 5.28 27.13 -1.21
C SER A 32 4.70 25.92 -0.48
N LEU A 33 5.26 24.72 -0.73
CA LEU A 33 4.85 23.50 -0.02
C LEU A 33 5.14 23.60 1.49
N ALA A 34 6.30 24.14 1.87
CA ALA A 34 6.64 24.39 3.27
C ALA A 34 5.68 25.41 3.89
N ALA A 35 5.48 26.58 3.27
CA ALA A 35 4.55 27.59 3.78
C ALA A 35 3.15 27.02 4.03
N ARG A 36 2.64 26.21 3.10
CA ARG A 36 1.35 25.53 3.25
C ARG A 36 1.36 24.49 4.38
N THR A 37 2.45 23.75 4.53
CA THR A 37 2.64 22.79 5.62
C THR A 37 2.66 23.49 6.98
N ASP A 38 3.32 24.64 7.11
CA ASP A 38 3.37 25.46 8.33
C ASP A 38 1.97 25.94 8.72
N GLU A 39 1.22 26.50 7.77
CA GLU A 39 -0.16 26.94 7.97
C GLU A 39 -1.04 25.80 8.50
N LEU A 40 -1.03 24.64 7.81
CA LEU A 40 -1.81 23.47 8.20
C LEU A 40 -1.38 22.92 9.56
N THR A 41 -0.08 23.00 9.90
CA THR A 41 0.43 22.57 11.21
C THR A 41 -0.17 23.40 12.34
N LEU A 42 -0.30 24.71 12.16
CA LEU A 42 -0.91 25.61 13.14
C LEU A 42 -2.40 25.31 13.31
N LEU A 43 -3.13 25.12 12.19
CA LEU A 43 -4.55 24.76 12.21
C LEU A 43 -4.76 23.41 12.91
N LEU A 44 -3.97 22.40 12.57
CA LEU A 44 -4.04 21.08 13.20
C LEU A 44 -3.84 21.14 14.71
N ARG A 45 -2.83 21.88 15.17
CA ARG A 45 -2.57 22.07 16.61
C ARG A 45 -3.71 22.78 17.32
N ALA A 46 -4.28 23.81 16.69
CA ALA A 46 -5.47 24.50 17.24
C ALA A 46 -6.67 23.55 17.38
N HIS A 47 -6.76 22.52 16.53
CA HIS A 47 -7.78 21.47 16.61
C HIS A 47 -7.35 20.26 17.46
N GLY A 48 -6.23 20.34 18.18
CA GLY A 48 -5.80 19.31 19.12
C GLY A 48 -4.98 18.16 18.53
N ALA A 49 -4.43 18.32 17.32
CA ALA A 49 -3.45 17.39 16.78
C ALA A 49 -2.19 17.37 17.66
N ARG A 50 -1.83 16.16 18.12
CA ARG A 50 -0.71 15.87 19.01
C ARG A 50 -0.28 14.41 18.82
N PRO A 51 0.81 13.95 19.46
CA PRO A 51 1.16 12.52 19.44
C PRO A 51 -0.01 11.60 19.74
N GLU A 52 -0.09 10.49 19.01
CA GLU A 52 -1.17 9.49 19.05
C GLU A 52 -2.54 9.93 18.51
N THR A 53 -2.69 11.20 18.10
CA THR A 53 -3.90 11.64 17.38
C THR A 53 -3.86 11.12 15.95
N VAL A 54 -4.90 10.38 15.53
CA VAL A 54 -5.08 9.96 14.12
C VAL A 54 -5.94 10.98 13.37
N CYS A 55 -5.39 11.55 12.30
CA CYS A 55 -6.03 12.54 11.43
C CYS A 55 -6.33 11.91 10.07
N ALA A 56 -7.59 11.81 9.69
CA ALA A 56 -7.97 11.36 8.35
C ALA A 56 -7.67 12.46 7.32
N VAL A 57 -7.00 12.10 6.23
CA VAL A 57 -6.75 12.97 5.08
C VAL A 57 -7.53 12.42 3.90
N ALA A 58 -8.64 13.08 3.56
CA ALA A 58 -9.61 12.63 2.57
C ALA A 58 -9.71 13.63 1.42
N VAL A 59 -8.75 13.53 0.51
CA VAL A 59 -8.66 14.37 -0.70
C VAL A 59 -8.10 13.54 -1.86
N GLU A 60 -8.23 14.07 -3.07
CA GLU A 60 -7.51 13.52 -4.22
C GLU A 60 -5.99 13.69 -4.08
N HIS A 61 -5.23 12.91 -4.85
CA HIS A 61 -3.79 13.08 -4.96
C HIS A 61 -3.46 14.46 -5.51
N GLY A 62 -2.63 15.22 -4.80
CA GLY A 62 -2.26 16.57 -5.20
C GLY A 62 -1.45 17.29 -4.12
N ALA A 63 -1.25 18.59 -4.31
CA ALA A 63 -0.46 19.41 -3.40
C ALA A 63 -1.05 19.44 -1.99
N ASP A 64 -2.37 19.55 -1.87
CA ASP A 64 -3.06 19.55 -0.57
C ASP A 64 -2.88 18.24 0.19
N ALA A 65 -2.91 17.09 -0.49
CA ALA A 65 -2.65 15.79 0.14
C ALA A 65 -1.24 15.73 0.73
N VAL A 66 -0.24 16.16 -0.05
CA VAL A 66 1.17 16.16 0.39
C VAL A 66 1.38 17.12 1.56
N ALA A 67 0.84 18.34 1.47
CA ALA A 67 0.95 19.33 2.54
C ALA A 67 0.23 18.89 3.82
N ALA A 68 -0.97 18.31 3.71
CA ALA A 68 -1.73 17.78 4.84
C ALA A 68 -1.00 16.64 5.54
N MET A 69 -0.48 15.65 4.80
CA MET A 69 0.31 14.57 5.37
C MET A 69 1.58 15.09 6.06
N ALA A 70 2.32 16.01 5.43
CA ALA A 70 3.50 16.62 6.03
C ALA A 70 3.18 17.42 7.30
N ALA A 71 2.05 18.14 7.33
CA ALA A 71 1.63 18.94 8.48
C ALA A 71 1.20 18.06 9.66
N VAL A 72 0.51 16.95 9.39
CA VAL A 72 0.16 15.95 10.42
C VAL A 72 1.43 15.35 11.03
N LEU A 73 2.39 14.93 10.20
CA LEU A 73 3.69 14.42 10.68
C LEU A 73 4.46 15.47 11.51
N ARG A 74 4.39 16.75 11.13
CA ARG A 74 5.01 17.85 11.89
C ARG A 74 4.33 18.14 13.23
N CYS A 75 3.07 17.75 13.40
CA CYS A 75 2.40 17.75 14.70
C CYS A 75 2.82 16.58 15.60
N GLY A 76 3.62 15.64 15.08
CA GLY A 76 3.89 14.34 15.72
C GLY A 76 2.66 13.43 15.77
N ALA A 77 1.62 13.77 15.01
CA ALA A 77 0.37 13.03 14.91
C ALA A 77 0.46 12.01 13.76
N ALA A 78 -0.49 11.08 13.72
CA ALA A 78 -0.59 10.09 12.66
C ALA A 78 -1.62 10.51 11.62
N PHE A 79 -1.34 10.30 10.34
CA PHE A 79 -2.38 10.43 9.32
C PHE A 79 -2.96 9.07 8.90
N LEU A 80 -4.21 9.09 8.47
CA LEU A 80 -4.87 8.01 7.73
C LEU A 80 -5.30 8.58 6.38
N THR A 81 -4.74 8.09 5.28
CA THR A 81 -5.17 8.52 3.95
C THR A 81 -6.44 7.79 3.52
N LEU A 82 -7.41 8.55 3.01
CA LEU A 82 -8.68 8.04 2.51
C LEU A 82 -8.79 8.30 1.01
N ASP A 83 -8.92 7.22 0.24
CA ASP A 83 -9.23 7.29 -1.18
C ASP A 83 -10.71 7.67 -1.34
N VAL A 84 -10.97 8.94 -1.63
CA VAL A 84 -12.33 9.50 -1.76
C VAL A 84 -13.18 8.86 -2.86
N THR A 85 -12.58 8.02 -3.72
CA THR A 85 -13.32 7.24 -4.74
C THR A 85 -13.90 5.92 -4.19
N GLN A 86 -13.54 5.54 -2.96
CA GLN A 86 -14.06 4.35 -2.29
C GLN A 86 -15.52 4.53 -1.86
N PRO A 87 -16.29 3.43 -1.70
CA PRO A 87 -17.64 3.50 -1.19
C PRO A 87 -17.70 4.15 0.20
N ARG A 88 -18.74 4.96 0.44
CA ARG A 88 -18.94 5.70 1.70
C ARG A 88 -18.85 4.82 2.94
N ASP A 89 -19.54 3.67 2.93
CA ASP A 89 -19.55 2.73 4.06
C ASP A 89 -18.15 2.22 4.42
N ARG A 90 -17.29 2.05 3.39
CA ARG A 90 -15.90 1.63 3.56
C ARG A 90 -15.05 2.73 4.18
N LEU A 91 -15.21 3.97 3.71
CA LEU A 91 -14.52 5.13 4.28
C LEU A 91 -14.90 5.33 5.74
N ALA A 92 -16.20 5.24 6.06
CA ALA A 92 -16.69 5.33 7.42
C ALA A 92 -16.15 4.20 8.30
N ALA A 93 -16.03 2.97 7.77
CA ALA A 93 -15.42 1.85 8.48
C ALA A 93 -13.93 2.09 8.79
N PHE A 94 -13.16 2.64 7.85
CA PHE A 94 -11.75 3.01 8.06
C PHE A 94 -11.60 4.08 9.14
N VAL A 95 -12.43 5.13 9.09
CA VAL A 95 -12.44 6.22 10.08
C VAL A 95 -12.74 5.69 11.48
N ARG A 96 -13.77 4.84 11.62
CA ARG A 96 -14.12 4.24 12.91
C ARG A 96 -13.03 3.33 13.45
N SER A 97 -12.52 2.40 12.64
CA SER A 97 -11.57 1.39 13.12
C SER A 97 -10.20 1.97 13.46
N ALA A 98 -9.76 3.03 12.77
CA ALA A 98 -8.51 3.71 13.06
C ALA A 98 -8.56 4.61 14.32
N GLY A 99 -9.74 4.79 14.93
CA GLY A 99 -9.89 5.71 16.05
C GLY A 99 -9.57 7.16 15.68
N THR A 100 -9.92 7.57 14.46
CA THR A 100 -9.70 8.93 13.95
C THR A 100 -10.31 9.99 14.87
N ARG A 101 -9.66 11.16 14.95
CA ARG A 101 -10.07 12.30 15.77
C ARG A 101 -10.27 13.60 15.01
N LEU A 102 -9.63 13.75 13.85
CA LEU A 102 -9.73 14.93 12.99
C LEU A 102 -9.88 14.50 11.54
N LEU A 103 -10.60 15.29 10.76
CA LEU A 103 -10.72 15.14 9.32
C LEU A 103 -10.11 16.34 8.60
N LEU A 104 -9.22 16.10 7.63
CA LEU A 104 -8.77 17.08 6.66
C LEU A 104 -9.35 16.71 5.30
N THR A 105 -10.10 17.61 4.69
CA THR A 105 -10.76 17.36 3.40
C THR A 105 -11.02 18.67 2.67
N THR A 106 -11.62 18.63 1.48
CA THR A 106 -12.10 19.82 0.78
C THR A 106 -13.60 19.94 0.91
N SER A 107 -14.14 21.13 0.64
CA SER A 107 -15.58 21.39 0.60
C SER A 107 -16.30 20.48 -0.40
N ALA A 108 -15.61 20.09 -1.49
CA ALA A 108 -16.14 19.17 -2.49
C ALA A 108 -16.24 17.71 -1.99
N HIS A 109 -15.33 17.27 -1.11
CA HIS A 109 -15.29 15.89 -0.62
C HIS A 109 -15.97 15.69 0.74
N ALA A 110 -16.12 16.75 1.54
CA ALA A 110 -16.74 16.69 2.87
C ALA A 110 -18.12 15.98 2.88
N PRO A 111 -19.05 16.22 1.92
CA PRO A 111 -20.35 15.56 1.93
C PRO A 111 -20.30 14.03 1.75
N ALA A 112 -19.17 13.47 1.29
CA ALA A 112 -19.02 12.04 1.03
C ALA A 112 -18.60 11.22 2.26
N LEU A 113 -18.12 11.86 3.33
CA LEU A 113 -17.44 11.17 4.43
C LEU A 113 -18.31 10.87 5.66
N ASP A 114 -19.56 11.36 5.67
CA ASP A 114 -20.60 11.09 6.67
C ASP A 114 -20.06 10.88 8.11
N THR A 115 -19.50 11.96 8.68
CA THR A 115 -18.79 11.90 9.96
C THR A 115 -18.97 13.18 10.78
N ASP A 116 -19.11 13.01 12.10
CA ASP A 116 -19.21 14.11 13.07
C ASP A 116 -17.84 14.61 13.57
N LEU A 117 -16.74 14.22 12.90
CA LEU A 117 -15.40 14.62 13.31
C LEU A 117 -15.17 16.13 13.09
N PRO A 118 -14.41 16.79 13.98
CA PRO A 118 -13.91 18.13 13.71
C PRO A 118 -13.15 18.13 12.37
N THR A 119 -13.57 19.02 11.48
CA THR A 119 -13.15 19.02 10.07
C THR A 119 -12.41 20.31 9.72
N ILE A 120 -11.21 20.15 9.15
CA ILE A 120 -10.40 21.22 8.57
C ILE A 120 -10.60 21.16 7.06
N LEU A 121 -11.18 22.23 6.50
CA LEU A 121 -11.34 22.40 5.06
C LEU A 121 -10.06 22.97 4.46
N LEU A 122 -9.41 22.21 3.58
CA LEU A 122 -8.17 22.60 2.91
C LEU A 122 -8.41 23.72 1.89
N ASP A 123 -9.59 23.81 1.32
CA ASP A 123 -10.00 24.90 0.40
C ASP A 123 -10.68 26.08 1.12
N GLY A 124 -10.74 26.05 2.46
CA GLY A 124 -11.33 27.11 3.28
C GLY A 124 -10.31 28.20 3.68
N PRO A 125 -10.79 29.35 4.19
CA PRO A 125 -9.90 30.39 4.71
C PRO A 125 -9.14 29.86 5.95
N GLY A 126 -7.83 29.67 5.80
CA GLY A 126 -6.95 29.27 6.90
C GLY A 126 -6.63 30.47 7.77
N THR A 127 -7.40 30.68 8.84
CA THR A 127 -7.01 31.66 9.87
C THR A 127 -6.69 30.90 11.16
N PRO A 128 -5.45 30.47 11.36
CA PRO A 128 -5.05 29.89 12.64
C PRO A 128 -5.12 30.98 13.72
N PRO A 129 -5.55 30.65 14.96
CA PRO A 129 -5.52 31.60 16.07
C PRO A 129 -4.08 32.04 16.37
N GLU A 130 -3.88 33.32 16.71
CA GLU A 130 -2.56 33.95 17.03
C GLU A 130 -1.75 33.16 18.08
N THR A 131 -2.41 32.34 18.89
CA THR A 131 -1.83 31.60 20.02
C THR A 131 -1.09 30.32 19.64
N ALA A 132 -1.05 29.91 18.36
CA ALA A 132 -0.40 28.66 17.94
C ALA A 132 1.15 28.77 17.78
N ALA A 133 1.76 29.89 18.16
CA ALA A 133 3.15 30.25 17.86
C ALA A 133 4.26 29.56 18.68
N ALA A 134 3.92 28.63 19.58
CA ALA A 134 4.95 27.90 20.32
C ALA A 134 5.74 26.98 19.36
N PRO A 135 7.09 26.99 19.39
CA PRO A 135 7.90 26.14 18.52
C PRO A 135 7.54 24.66 18.74
N PRO A 136 7.54 23.84 17.67
CA PRO A 136 7.17 22.45 17.79
C PRO A 136 8.12 21.72 18.75
N ALA A 137 7.55 21.03 19.74
CA ALA A 137 8.30 20.06 20.53
C ALA A 137 8.87 18.97 19.60
N PRO A 138 10.05 18.40 19.93
CA PRO A 138 10.58 17.27 19.20
C PRO A 138 9.56 16.14 19.11
N VAL A 139 9.37 15.57 17.91
CA VAL A 139 8.48 14.43 17.69
C VAL A 139 9.08 13.20 18.37
N ASP A 140 8.27 12.52 19.18
CA ASP A 140 8.63 11.23 19.76
C ASP A 140 8.77 10.19 18.64
N PRO A 141 9.96 9.56 18.47
CA PRO A 141 10.16 8.55 17.43
C PRO A 141 9.22 7.34 17.53
N HIS A 142 8.67 7.07 18.71
CA HIS A 142 7.75 5.97 18.96
C HIS A 142 6.27 6.37 18.84
N ALA A 143 5.97 7.65 18.60
CA ALA A 143 4.61 8.06 18.28
C ALA A 143 4.16 7.51 16.92
N LEU A 144 2.86 7.31 16.76
CA LEU A 144 2.28 6.92 15.47
C LEU A 144 2.51 8.00 14.40
N ALA A 145 2.96 7.57 13.22
CA ALA A 145 3.16 8.42 12.04
C ALA A 145 2.06 8.24 10.99
N TYR A 146 1.61 7.02 10.78
CA TYR A 146 0.49 6.74 9.90
C TYR A 146 -0.25 5.46 10.27
N VAL A 147 -1.49 5.38 9.79
CA VAL A 147 -2.32 4.18 9.84
C VAL A 147 -2.62 3.75 8.41
N SER A 148 -2.41 2.47 8.13
CA SER A 148 -2.78 1.85 6.85
C SER A 148 -3.76 0.71 7.09
N HIS A 149 -4.76 0.53 6.23
CA HIS A 149 -5.71 -0.59 6.36
C HIS A 149 -5.32 -1.75 5.45
N THR A 150 -5.31 -2.95 6.01
CA THR A 150 -5.22 -4.19 5.23
C THR A 150 -6.56 -4.93 5.23
N SER A 151 -6.78 -5.77 4.22
CA SER A 151 -7.90 -6.71 4.17
C SER A 151 -7.80 -7.65 5.38
N GLY A 152 -8.89 -7.73 6.16
CA GLY A 152 -8.95 -8.55 7.36
C GLY A 152 -9.59 -9.91 7.09
N SER A 153 -9.06 -10.95 7.75
CA SER A 153 -9.57 -12.32 7.67
C SER A 153 -10.99 -12.48 8.24
N THR A 154 -11.44 -11.54 9.07
CA THR A 154 -12.81 -11.46 9.62
C THR A 154 -13.77 -10.66 8.73
N GLY A 155 -13.29 -10.15 7.59
CA GLY A 155 -14.03 -9.29 6.68
C GLY A 155 -14.13 -7.82 7.08
N GLU A 156 -13.52 -7.43 8.20
CA GLU A 156 -13.37 -6.02 8.59
C GLU A 156 -11.94 -5.52 8.33
N PRO A 157 -11.76 -4.31 7.77
CA PRO A 157 -10.44 -3.73 7.56
C PRO A 157 -9.67 -3.56 8.87
N SER A 158 -8.42 -4.03 8.91
CA SER A 158 -7.60 -3.95 10.13
C SER A 158 -6.58 -2.82 10.02
N PRO A 159 -6.60 -1.84 10.94
CA PRO A 159 -5.66 -0.73 10.94
C PRO A 159 -4.29 -1.22 11.41
N VAL A 160 -3.27 -1.08 10.57
CA VAL A 160 -1.87 -1.31 10.88
C VAL A 160 -1.28 0.01 11.37
N LEU A 161 -0.76 0.01 12.60
CA LEU A 161 -0.25 1.21 13.27
C LEU A 161 1.27 1.31 13.08
N VAL A 162 1.76 2.36 12.41
CA VAL A 162 3.19 2.51 12.10
C VAL A 162 3.77 3.76 12.76
N GLU A 163 4.94 3.61 13.38
CA GLU A 163 5.62 4.66 14.15
C GLU A 163 6.55 5.52 13.29
N HIS A 164 6.87 6.73 13.76
CA HIS A 164 7.75 7.68 13.07
C HIS A 164 9.11 7.09 12.75
N HIS A 165 9.75 6.39 13.69
CA HIS A 165 11.08 5.83 13.48
C HIS A 165 11.11 4.84 12.30
N ALA A 166 10.04 4.05 12.12
CA ALA A 166 9.95 3.06 11.06
C ALA A 166 9.80 3.74 9.69
N LEU A 167 8.90 4.73 9.61
CA LEU A 167 8.69 5.53 8.39
C LEU A 167 9.96 6.29 7.99
N ASP A 168 10.57 7.01 8.92
CA ASP A 168 11.74 7.85 8.67
C ASP A 168 12.95 7.01 8.22
N ALA A 169 13.18 5.86 8.88
CA ALA A 169 14.24 4.94 8.49
C ALA A 169 13.97 4.27 7.14
N TYR A 170 12.70 4.04 6.79
CA TYR A 170 12.32 3.48 5.49
C TYR A 170 12.57 4.44 4.34
N LEU A 171 12.09 5.68 4.46
CA LEU A 171 12.18 6.65 3.38
C LEU A 171 13.63 7.08 3.12
N ARG A 172 14.46 7.24 4.16
CA ARG A 172 15.88 7.58 4.01
C ARG A 172 16.69 6.46 3.35
N ASP A 173 16.49 5.21 3.78
CA ASP A 173 17.13 4.07 3.12
C ASP A 173 16.66 3.94 1.67
N THR A 174 15.38 4.16 1.39
CA THR A 174 14.86 4.13 0.02
C THR A 174 15.54 5.20 -0.85
N ALA A 175 15.58 6.45 -0.38
CA ALA A 175 16.23 7.55 -1.11
C ALA A 175 17.71 7.23 -1.39
N HIS A 176 18.44 6.74 -0.39
CA HIS A 176 19.84 6.37 -0.52
C HIS A 176 20.06 5.16 -1.45
N ALA A 177 19.36 4.05 -1.21
CA ALA A 177 19.53 2.80 -1.94
C ALA A 177 19.17 2.91 -3.43
N PHE A 178 18.27 3.84 -3.76
CA PHE A 178 17.85 4.12 -5.13
C PHE A 178 18.61 5.27 -5.79
N GLY A 179 19.54 5.91 -5.07
CA GLY A 179 20.30 7.04 -5.59
C GLY A 179 19.41 8.23 -5.98
N LEU A 180 18.31 8.45 -5.24
CA LEU A 180 17.43 9.57 -5.48
C LEU A 180 18.16 10.88 -5.12
N GLY A 181 17.84 11.95 -5.84
CA GLY A 181 18.50 13.24 -5.67
C GLY A 181 17.76 14.39 -6.38
N PRO A 182 18.38 15.57 -6.46
CA PRO A 182 17.77 16.75 -7.08
C PRO A 182 17.33 16.57 -8.54
N ASP A 183 17.99 15.69 -9.30
CA ASP A 183 17.66 15.39 -10.69
C ASP A 183 16.61 14.27 -10.84
N THR A 184 16.13 13.71 -9.72
CA THR A 184 15.06 12.72 -9.72
C THR A 184 13.74 13.38 -10.07
N VAL A 185 13.07 12.83 -11.09
CA VAL A 185 11.67 13.12 -11.41
C VAL A 185 10.90 11.83 -11.20
N ALA A 186 10.22 11.74 -10.06
CA ALA A 186 9.44 10.56 -9.69
C ALA A 186 7.97 10.75 -10.07
N LEU A 187 7.28 9.67 -10.42
CA LEU A 187 5.84 9.66 -10.65
C LEU A 187 5.12 9.09 -9.43
N GLN A 188 4.08 9.77 -8.94
CA GLN A 188 3.16 9.22 -7.95
C GLN A 188 2.23 8.21 -8.63
N ALA A 189 2.57 6.92 -8.54
CA ALA A 189 1.88 5.85 -9.23
C ALA A 189 0.94 5.05 -8.30
N ALA A 190 1.24 4.97 -7.01
CA ALA A 190 0.42 4.24 -6.06
C ALA A 190 -0.85 5.03 -5.67
N PRO A 191 -2.01 4.36 -5.49
CA PRO A 191 -3.20 5.03 -4.95
C PRO A 191 -2.95 5.51 -3.50
N LEU A 192 -3.53 6.65 -3.14
CA LEU A 192 -3.25 7.36 -1.87
C LEU A 192 -3.58 6.53 -0.62
N GLY A 193 -4.57 5.64 -0.71
CA GLY A 193 -4.96 4.73 0.37
C GLY A 193 -4.02 3.53 0.60
N TYR A 194 -2.89 3.45 -0.11
CA TYR A 194 -1.90 2.39 0.04
C TYR A 194 -0.58 2.96 0.55
N ASP A 195 0.05 2.25 1.48
CA ASP A 195 1.35 2.63 2.05
C ASP A 195 2.43 2.92 1.00
N ALA A 196 2.42 2.22 -0.14
CA ALA A 196 3.31 2.47 -1.27
C ALA A 196 3.27 3.92 -1.80
N SER A 197 2.16 4.65 -1.65
CA SER A 197 2.09 6.06 -2.05
C SER A 197 2.99 6.94 -1.20
N LEU A 198 3.29 6.54 0.05
CA LEU A 198 4.21 7.27 0.92
C LEU A 198 5.65 7.18 0.41
N ARG A 199 6.04 6.03 -0.15
CA ARG A 199 7.32 5.88 -0.85
C ARG A 199 7.39 6.80 -2.06
N ASP A 200 6.38 6.72 -2.92
CA ASP A 200 6.31 7.52 -4.15
C ASP A 200 6.35 9.02 -3.84
N THR A 201 5.69 9.46 -2.77
CA THR A 201 5.65 10.87 -2.38
C THR A 201 6.93 11.30 -1.66
N PHE A 202 7.25 10.70 -0.53
CA PHE A 202 8.24 11.29 0.38
C PHE A 202 9.67 10.92 0.03
N ALA A 203 9.96 9.73 -0.51
CA ALA A 203 11.33 9.36 -0.85
C ALA A 203 12.01 10.33 -1.84
N PRO A 204 11.38 10.73 -2.97
CA PRO A 204 11.98 11.69 -3.89
C PRO A 204 12.04 13.11 -3.30
N LEU A 205 11.02 13.55 -2.55
CA LEU A 205 11.00 14.89 -1.95
C LEU A 205 12.08 15.05 -0.86
N LEU A 206 12.32 14.00 -0.07
CA LEU A 206 13.40 13.97 0.91
C LEU A 206 14.79 13.92 0.26
N ALA A 207 14.88 13.57 -1.02
CA ALA A 207 16.10 13.63 -1.80
C ALA A 207 16.27 14.96 -2.55
N GLY A 208 15.31 15.89 -2.45
CA GLY A 208 15.31 17.17 -3.17
C GLY A 208 14.84 17.07 -4.62
N GLY A 209 14.28 15.93 -5.03
CA GLY A 209 13.74 15.71 -6.37
C GLY A 209 12.37 16.33 -6.60
N ARG A 210 11.76 16.04 -7.76
CA ARG A 210 10.43 16.51 -8.16
C ARG A 210 9.45 15.33 -8.24
N LEU A 211 8.26 15.51 -7.69
CA LEU A 211 7.15 14.56 -7.76
C LEU A 211 6.13 15.01 -8.81
N VAL A 212 5.87 14.16 -9.80
CA VAL A 212 4.82 14.33 -10.80
C VAL A 212 3.57 13.63 -10.30
N ILE A 213 2.45 14.36 -10.27
CA ILE A 213 1.14 13.86 -9.87
C ILE A 213 0.19 14.12 -11.05
N VAL A 214 -0.47 13.07 -11.55
CA VAL A 214 -1.45 13.15 -12.64
C VAL A 214 -2.71 12.38 -12.26
N GLU A 215 -3.80 12.56 -13.01
CA GLU A 215 -5.01 11.80 -12.73
C GLU A 215 -4.76 10.30 -12.90
N ARG A 216 -5.32 9.51 -11.96
CA ARG A 216 -5.10 8.06 -11.96
C ARG A 216 -5.57 7.37 -13.24
N SER A 217 -6.58 7.92 -13.92
CA SER A 217 -7.08 7.41 -15.20
C SER A 217 -6.03 7.46 -16.30
N ARG A 218 -5.10 8.44 -16.28
CA ARG A 218 -3.96 8.51 -17.21
C ARG A 218 -2.96 7.40 -16.96
N LEU A 219 -2.68 7.10 -15.70
CA LEU A 219 -1.72 6.04 -15.32
C LEU A 219 -2.18 4.65 -15.74
N MET A 220 -3.49 4.42 -15.83
CA MET A 220 -4.07 3.13 -16.19
C MET A 220 -4.16 2.90 -17.71
N ARG A 221 -3.93 3.93 -18.53
CA ARG A 221 -3.94 3.84 -20.00
C ARG A 221 -2.51 3.89 -20.52
N PRO A 222 -2.00 2.83 -21.18
CA PRO A 222 -0.60 2.78 -21.60
C PRO A 222 -0.11 3.97 -22.44
N ALA A 223 -0.94 4.46 -23.37
CA ALA A 223 -0.58 5.60 -24.22
C ALA A 223 -0.41 6.89 -23.39
N ASP A 224 -1.42 7.23 -22.58
CA ASP A 224 -1.39 8.38 -21.68
C ASP A 224 -0.26 8.30 -20.64
N PHE A 225 0.02 7.08 -20.15
CA PHE A 225 1.14 6.85 -19.23
C PHE A 225 2.48 7.15 -19.92
N ALA A 226 2.70 6.62 -21.12
CA ALA A 226 3.91 6.89 -21.90
C ALA A 226 4.06 8.39 -22.22
N ASP A 227 2.95 9.06 -22.55
CA ASP A 227 2.94 10.50 -22.77
C ASP A 227 3.27 11.28 -21.49
N THR A 228 2.77 10.83 -20.34
CA THR A 228 3.11 11.41 -19.03
C THR A 228 4.61 11.28 -18.74
N VAL A 229 5.17 10.08 -18.94
CA VAL A 229 6.60 9.80 -18.75
C VAL A 229 7.44 10.73 -19.62
N ARG A 230 7.09 10.87 -20.90
CA ARG A 230 7.82 11.71 -21.86
C ARG A 230 7.67 13.21 -21.54
N ALA A 231 6.44 13.68 -21.33
CA ALA A 231 6.14 15.09 -21.14
C ALA A 231 6.81 15.66 -19.88
N HIS A 232 6.79 14.88 -18.78
CA HIS A 232 7.40 15.31 -17.53
C HIS A 232 8.86 14.88 -17.38
N ARG A 233 9.41 14.09 -18.32
CA ARG A 233 10.77 13.51 -18.24
C ARG A 233 10.95 12.70 -16.95
N VAL A 234 10.02 11.79 -16.70
CA VAL A 234 10.06 10.92 -15.51
C VAL A 234 11.31 10.05 -15.56
N THR A 235 12.09 10.05 -14.48
CA THR A 235 13.32 9.24 -14.35
C THR A 235 13.16 8.06 -13.40
N ALA A 236 12.20 8.11 -12.46
CA ALA A 236 12.00 7.06 -11.47
C ALA A 236 10.52 6.67 -11.31
N LEU A 237 10.27 5.36 -11.33
CA LEU A 237 8.99 4.75 -10.98
C LEU A 237 9.21 3.89 -9.72
N LEU A 238 8.73 4.36 -8.57
CA LEU A 238 9.02 3.72 -7.29
C LEU A 238 7.96 2.69 -6.87
N SER A 239 6.77 2.74 -7.45
CA SER A 239 5.69 1.77 -7.19
C SER A 239 5.05 1.28 -8.48
N THR A 240 5.65 0.26 -9.07
CA THR A 240 5.04 -0.51 -10.16
C THR A 240 4.67 -1.91 -9.70
N THR A 241 3.68 -2.52 -10.34
CA THR A 241 3.38 -3.94 -10.15
C THR A 241 3.88 -4.73 -11.35
N PRO A 242 4.28 -6.00 -11.18
CA PRO A 242 4.61 -6.88 -12.30
C PRO A 242 3.50 -6.94 -13.36
N SER A 243 2.22 -6.98 -12.96
CA SER A 243 1.08 -6.95 -13.89
C SER A 243 1.01 -5.65 -14.70
N PHE A 244 1.33 -4.50 -14.11
CA PHE A 244 1.36 -3.23 -14.81
C PHE A 244 2.50 -3.18 -15.83
N LEU A 245 3.70 -3.63 -15.45
CA LEU A 245 4.84 -3.72 -16.38
C LEU A 245 4.56 -4.69 -17.54
N ALA A 246 3.94 -5.84 -17.27
CA ALA A 246 3.52 -6.78 -18.31
C ALA A 246 2.48 -6.16 -19.25
N HIS A 247 1.53 -5.38 -18.70
CA HIS A 247 0.53 -4.69 -19.50
C HIS A 247 1.16 -3.67 -20.46
N LEU A 248 2.13 -2.89 -19.99
CA LEU A 248 2.89 -1.94 -20.81
C LEU A 248 3.73 -2.66 -21.89
N ALA A 249 4.48 -3.69 -21.51
CA ALA A 249 5.32 -4.46 -22.43
C ALA A 249 4.50 -5.14 -23.54
N GLY A 250 3.23 -5.44 -23.29
CA GLY A 250 2.32 -6.03 -24.26
C GLY A 250 1.67 -5.03 -25.23
N GLN A 251 2.14 -3.78 -25.33
CA GLN A 251 1.61 -2.77 -26.26
C GLN A 251 2.58 -2.53 -27.44
N PRO A 252 2.48 -3.28 -28.54
CA PRO A 252 3.43 -3.18 -29.66
C PRO A 252 3.40 -1.83 -30.38
N ASP A 253 2.27 -1.11 -30.33
CA ASP A 253 2.10 0.19 -30.99
C ASP A 253 2.65 1.37 -30.18
N LEU A 254 3.12 1.14 -28.94
CA LEU A 254 3.69 2.16 -28.08
C LEU A 254 5.21 2.02 -28.03
N PRO A 255 5.96 2.76 -28.88
CA PRO A 255 7.41 2.71 -28.84
C PRO A 255 7.91 3.33 -27.53
N ASP A 256 8.68 2.54 -26.79
CA ASP A 256 9.41 2.93 -25.57
C ASP A 256 8.56 3.65 -24.51
N PRO A 257 7.57 2.98 -23.89
CA PRO A 257 6.68 3.59 -22.89
C PRO A 257 7.40 3.99 -21.59
N LEU A 258 8.65 3.54 -21.41
CA LEU A 258 9.52 3.85 -20.27
C LEU A 258 10.73 4.68 -20.69
N GLY A 259 10.69 5.32 -21.86
CA GLY A 259 11.80 6.12 -22.37
C GLY A 259 12.24 7.21 -21.40
N GLY A 260 13.53 7.21 -21.06
CA GLY A 260 14.11 8.14 -20.08
C GLY A 260 14.01 7.71 -18.61
N VAL A 261 13.26 6.64 -18.30
CA VAL A 261 13.19 6.07 -16.95
C VAL A 261 14.45 5.28 -16.66
N THR A 262 15.20 5.68 -15.63
CA THR A 262 16.47 5.03 -15.23
C THR A 262 16.28 4.07 -14.05
N LEU A 263 15.16 4.17 -13.33
CA LEU A 263 14.84 3.33 -12.18
C LEU A 263 13.38 2.89 -12.20
N VAL A 264 13.16 1.58 -12.12
CA VAL A 264 11.85 0.96 -11.90
C VAL A 264 11.94 0.07 -10.68
N ALA A 265 11.20 0.40 -9.63
CA ALA A 265 10.97 -0.48 -8.49
C ALA A 265 9.60 -1.15 -8.62
N SER A 266 9.60 -2.47 -8.47
CA SER A 266 8.42 -3.32 -8.61
C SER A 266 8.16 -4.12 -7.35
N SER A 267 6.90 -4.21 -6.93
CA SER A 267 6.51 -4.94 -5.73
C SER A 267 5.05 -5.39 -5.78
N GLY A 268 4.58 -6.04 -4.72
CA GLY A 268 3.16 -6.36 -4.56
C GLY A 268 2.70 -7.62 -5.32
N GLU A 269 3.50 -8.21 -6.21
CA GLU A 269 3.22 -9.48 -6.89
C GLU A 269 4.52 -10.26 -7.15
N SER A 270 4.41 -11.51 -7.59
CA SER A 270 5.56 -12.25 -8.10
C SER A 270 6.09 -11.57 -9.37
N LEU A 271 7.39 -11.27 -9.42
CA LEU A 271 8.00 -10.66 -10.61
C LEU A 271 8.36 -11.73 -11.66
N ARG A 272 8.51 -12.99 -11.23
CA ARG A 272 8.91 -14.12 -12.07
C ARG A 272 8.11 -14.28 -13.38
N PRO A 273 6.77 -14.21 -13.43
CA PRO A 273 6.04 -14.35 -14.69
C PRO A 273 6.39 -13.26 -15.72
N PHE A 274 6.60 -12.02 -15.26
CA PHE A 274 7.04 -10.92 -16.11
C PHE A 274 8.45 -11.16 -16.66
N LEU A 275 9.37 -11.64 -15.83
CA LEU A 275 10.75 -11.96 -16.26
C LEU A 275 10.79 -13.16 -17.22
N ALA A 276 10.02 -14.21 -16.96
CA ALA A 276 9.91 -15.39 -17.82
C ALA A 276 9.38 -15.06 -19.22
N ALA A 277 8.59 -14.00 -19.35
CA ALA A 277 8.12 -13.48 -20.64
C ALA A 277 9.13 -12.53 -21.33
N GLY A 278 10.37 -12.42 -20.85
CA GLY A 278 11.37 -11.51 -21.39
C GLY A 278 11.21 -10.05 -20.97
N GLY A 279 10.31 -9.75 -20.03
CA GLY A 279 9.97 -8.38 -19.62
C GLY A 279 11.14 -7.56 -19.07
N ARG A 280 12.23 -8.21 -18.63
CA ARG A 280 13.45 -7.48 -18.21
C ARG A 280 13.97 -6.56 -19.31
N GLN A 281 13.87 -6.98 -20.57
CA GLN A 281 14.37 -6.23 -21.73
C GLN A 281 13.49 -5.01 -22.07
N SER A 282 12.24 -4.97 -21.58
CA SER A 282 11.37 -3.80 -21.75
C SER A 282 11.62 -2.70 -20.72
N VAL A 283 12.59 -2.86 -19.82
CA VAL A 283 12.94 -1.87 -18.79
C VAL A 283 14.35 -1.32 -19.08
N PRO A 284 14.46 -0.06 -19.54
CA PRO A 284 15.74 0.49 -20.01
C PRO A 284 16.78 0.68 -18.89
N GLY A 285 16.32 0.89 -17.65
CA GLY A 285 17.16 1.18 -16.50
C GLY A 285 17.35 0.03 -15.51
N ALA A 286 17.58 0.40 -14.25
CA ALA A 286 17.60 -0.53 -13.13
C ALA A 286 16.17 -1.03 -12.84
N LEU A 287 15.99 -2.34 -12.78
CA LEU A 287 14.79 -2.98 -12.27
C LEU A 287 15.08 -3.52 -10.87
N VAL A 288 14.31 -3.09 -9.87
CA VAL A 288 14.45 -3.55 -8.48
C VAL A 288 13.16 -4.25 -8.06
N ASN A 289 13.24 -5.55 -7.80
CA ASN A 289 12.17 -6.30 -7.15
C ASN A 289 12.19 -6.00 -5.65
N GLN A 290 11.03 -5.72 -5.05
CA GLN A 290 10.91 -5.47 -3.62
C GLN A 290 9.81 -6.35 -3.01
N TYR A 291 10.03 -6.76 -1.77
CA TYR A 291 9.06 -7.53 -1.01
C TYR A 291 8.91 -6.96 0.40
N GLY A 292 7.67 -6.82 0.83
CA GLY A 292 7.33 -6.56 2.22
C GLY A 292 5.83 -6.45 2.40
N PRO A 293 5.31 -6.81 3.57
CA PRO A 293 3.94 -6.55 3.96
C PRO A 293 3.81 -5.17 4.62
N THR A 294 2.59 -4.62 4.63
CA THR A 294 2.25 -3.36 5.31
C THR A 294 2.66 -3.35 6.78
N GLU A 295 2.55 -4.49 7.47
CA GLU A 295 2.95 -4.66 8.87
C GLU A 295 4.45 -4.49 9.14
N CYS A 296 5.27 -4.40 8.09
CA CYS A 296 6.71 -4.21 8.19
C CYS A 296 7.17 -2.92 7.49
N THR A 297 6.29 -1.92 7.40
CA THR A 297 6.54 -0.60 6.79
C THR A 297 6.92 -0.73 5.32
N MET A 298 5.91 -0.95 4.47
CA MET A 298 6.04 -1.08 3.01
C MET A 298 6.91 -2.26 2.56
N THR A 299 8.20 -2.03 2.27
CA THR A 299 9.10 -3.06 1.71
C THR A 299 10.28 -3.34 2.63
N THR A 300 10.67 -4.61 2.69
CA THR A 300 11.60 -5.17 3.69
C THR A 300 12.84 -5.76 3.05
N THR A 301 12.72 -6.34 1.86
CA THR A 301 13.83 -6.84 1.06
C THR A 301 13.83 -6.20 -0.32
N ARG A 302 15.00 -6.21 -0.96
CA ARG A 302 15.21 -5.69 -2.32
C ARG A 302 16.17 -6.57 -3.11
N HIS A 303 15.87 -6.76 -4.38
CA HIS A 303 16.70 -7.47 -5.33
C HIS A 303 16.86 -6.64 -6.60
N ARG A 304 18.10 -6.25 -6.92
CA ARG A 304 18.40 -5.61 -8.20
C ARG A 304 18.45 -6.70 -9.27
N VAL A 305 17.46 -6.70 -10.16
CA VAL A 305 17.30 -7.72 -11.19
C VAL A 305 18.42 -7.55 -12.23
N PRO A 306 19.25 -8.57 -12.48
CA PRO A 306 20.29 -8.51 -13.49
C PRO A 306 19.71 -8.37 -14.91
N ALA A 307 20.56 -8.09 -15.90
CA ALA A 307 20.12 -8.01 -17.30
C ALA A 307 19.57 -9.35 -17.80
N GLU A 308 20.22 -10.44 -17.39
CA GLU A 308 19.80 -11.83 -17.66
C GLU A 308 19.41 -12.49 -16.34
N PRO A 309 18.13 -12.40 -15.93
CA PRO A 309 17.67 -12.97 -14.67
C PRO A 309 17.44 -14.49 -14.77
N ASP A 310 17.75 -15.20 -13.69
CA ASP A 310 17.21 -16.53 -13.48
C ASP A 310 15.69 -16.44 -13.26
N THR A 311 14.92 -17.11 -14.10
CA THR A 311 13.45 -17.10 -14.07
C THR A 311 12.86 -18.34 -13.41
N ALA A 312 13.70 -19.26 -12.91
CA ALA A 312 13.27 -20.43 -12.16
C ALA A 312 12.79 -20.08 -10.73
N ALA A 313 13.28 -18.96 -10.18
CA ALA A 313 13.01 -18.52 -8.82
C ALA A 313 12.45 -17.09 -8.78
N ASP A 314 11.61 -16.80 -7.79
CA ASP A 314 11.12 -15.45 -7.52
C ASP A 314 11.98 -14.80 -6.44
N VAL A 315 13.17 -14.34 -6.83
CA VAL A 315 14.14 -13.74 -5.90
C VAL A 315 13.67 -12.36 -5.48
N VAL A 316 13.45 -12.20 -4.18
CA VAL A 316 13.03 -10.94 -3.54
C VAL A 316 14.16 -10.28 -2.75
N GLY A 317 15.31 -10.94 -2.67
CA GLY A 317 16.60 -10.32 -2.35
C GLY A 317 16.93 -10.25 -0.87
N THR A 318 17.72 -9.26 -0.48
CA THR A 318 18.27 -9.16 0.87
C THR A 318 17.53 -8.12 1.71
N PRO A 319 17.52 -8.27 3.05
CA PRO A 319 16.89 -7.32 3.94
C PRO A 319 17.52 -5.94 3.84
N ARG A 320 16.69 -4.90 3.98
CA ARG A 320 17.17 -3.53 4.15
C ARG A 320 17.85 -3.34 5.52
N PRO A 321 18.68 -2.29 5.70
CA PRO A 321 19.29 -1.98 6.99
C PRO A 321 18.27 -1.92 8.13
N GLY A 322 18.62 -2.50 9.28
CA GLY A 322 17.76 -2.55 10.46
C GLY A 322 16.57 -3.52 10.36
N THR A 323 16.49 -4.34 9.31
CA THR A 323 15.46 -5.39 9.15
C THR A 323 16.09 -6.76 9.34
N VAL A 324 15.38 -7.62 10.08
CA VAL A 324 15.71 -9.03 10.22
C VAL A 324 14.71 -9.83 9.41
N VAL A 325 15.18 -10.81 8.64
CA VAL A 325 14.30 -11.76 7.95
C VAL A 325 14.75 -13.16 8.32
N ARG A 326 13.81 -13.99 8.76
CA ARG A 326 14.04 -15.39 9.15
C ARG A 326 13.14 -16.29 8.34
N VAL A 327 13.65 -17.46 7.98
CA VAL A 327 12.86 -18.55 7.42
C VAL A 327 12.84 -19.65 8.47
N LEU A 328 11.66 -19.91 9.04
CA LEU A 328 11.49 -20.78 10.20
C LEU A 328 10.52 -21.94 9.89
N ASP A 329 10.62 -23.02 10.66
CA ASP A 329 9.65 -24.11 10.67
C ASP A 329 8.47 -23.85 11.63
N ALA A 330 7.64 -24.87 11.84
CA ALA A 330 6.46 -24.79 12.70
C ALA A 330 6.78 -24.60 14.19
N ASP A 331 7.99 -24.96 14.63
CA ASP A 331 8.47 -24.84 16.00
C ASP A 331 9.29 -23.55 16.20
N LEU A 332 9.25 -22.64 15.22
CA LEU A 332 10.04 -21.40 15.15
C LEU A 332 11.56 -21.63 15.07
N ALA A 333 12.01 -22.83 14.66
CA ALA A 333 13.43 -23.10 14.46
C ALA A 333 13.87 -22.69 13.04
N PRO A 334 15.08 -22.10 12.85
CA PRO A 334 15.62 -21.78 11.54
C PRO A 334 15.78 -23.03 10.69
N VAL A 335 15.26 -22.98 9.46
CA VAL A 335 15.49 -24.04 8.48
C VAL A 335 16.84 -23.85 7.78
N PRO A 336 17.50 -24.93 7.31
CA PRO A 336 18.73 -24.81 6.53
C PRO A 336 18.53 -24.03 5.23
N ASP A 337 19.57 -23.35 4.75
CA ASP A 337 19.54 -22.66 3.46
C ASP A 337 19.07 -23.59 2.32
N GLY A 338 18.29 -23.05 1.39
CA GLY A 338 17.62 -23.80 0.34
C GLY A 338 16.33 -24.52 0.76
N THR A 339 16.08 -24.68 2.06
CA THR A 339 14.84 -25.29 2.57
C THR A 339 13.71 -24.27 2.62
N VAL A 340 12.52 -24.67 2.17
CA VAL A 340 11.32 -23.84 2.27
C VAL A 340 10.81 -23.85 3.71
N GLY A 341 10.62 -22.67 4.28
CA GLY A 341 9.93 -22.46 5.55
C GLY A 341 9.05 -21.21 5.49
N GLU A 342 8.45 -20.86 6.62
CA GLU A 342 7.63 -19.65 6.74
C GLU A 342 8.52 -18.42 6.99
N VAL A 343 8.18 -17.31 6.35
CA VAL A 343 8.93 -16.04 6.43
C VAL A 343 8.45 -15.24 7.63
N TYR A 344 9.40 -14.86 8.48
CA TYR A 344 9.21 -13.98 9.63
C TYR A 344 10.08 -12.74 9.47
N ILE A 345 9.55 -11.58 9.82
CA ILE A 345 10.24 -10.30 9.67
C ILE A 345 10.35 -9.62 11.02
N GLY A 346 11.51 -9.09 11.37
CA GLY A 346 11.76 -8.35 12.60
C GLY A 346 12.52 -7.05 12.36
N GLY A 347 12.85 -6.38 13.45
CA GLY A 347 13.66 -5.16 13.44
C GLY A 347 12.86 -3.87 13.40
N ALA A 348 13.55 -2.76 13.09
CA ALA A 348 13.04 -1.41 13.29
C ALA A 348 11.92 -0.99 12.31
N GLY A 349 11.62 -1.81 11.30
CA GLY A 349 10.53 -1.57 10.35
C GLY A 349 9.17 -2.13 10.80
N LEU A 350 9.10 -2.86 11.92
CA LEU A 350 7.84 -3.43 12.38
C LEU A 350 6.83 -2.35 12.75
N ALA A 351 5.58 -2.56 12.34
CA ALA A 351 4.44 -1.86 12.88
C ALA A 351 4.32 -2.10 14.40
N ARG A 352 3.66 -1.17 15.09
CA ARG A 352 3.31 -1.35 16.51
C ARG A 352 2.40 -2.56 16.68
N GLY A 353 1.45 -2.73 15.77
CA GLY A 353 0.47 -3.82 15.75
C GLY A 353 -0.80 -3.44 15.00
N TYR A 354 -1.87 -4.17 15.27
CA TYR A 354 -3.21 -3.87 14.76
C TYR A 354 -4.01 -3.03 15.76
N GLY A 355 -4.48 -1.85 15.35
CA GLY A 355 -5.23 -0.93 16.18
C GLY A 355 -6.56 -1.53 16.67
N GLY A 356 -6.82 -1.41 17.97
CA GLY A 356 -8.01 -1.98 18.60
C GLY A 356 -8.09 -3.51 18.59
N ARG A 357 -7.02 -4.22 18.17
CA ARG A 357 -7.00 -5.68 17.97
C ARG A 357 -5.78 -6.32 18.65
N PRO A 358 -5.74 -6.35 20.00
CA PRO A 358 -4.63 -6.97 20.74
C PRO A 358 -4.54 -8.48 20.52
N ASP A 359 -5.67 -9.14 20.31
CA ASP A 359 -5.81 -10.55 19.92
C ASP A 359 -4.99 -10.85 18.66
N ARG A 360 -5.30 -10.14 17.57
CA ARG A 360 -4.64 -10.34 16.27
C ARG A 360 -3.18 -9.91 16.32
N THR A 361 -2.87 -8.87 17.10
CA THR A 361 -1.50 -8.41 17.32
C THR A 361 -0.67 -9.49 17.98
N ALA A 362 -1.16 -10.12 19.05
CA ALA A 362 -0.45 -11.20 19.74
C ALA A 362 -0.27 -12.45 18.86
N GLU A 363 -1.23 -12.75 17.99
CA GLU A 363 -1.14 -13.87 17.04
C GLU A 363 -0.12 -13.63 15.92
N SER A 364 0.07 -12.38 15.50
CA SER A 364 0.87 -12.05 14.31
C SER A 364 2.26 -11.48 14.64
N PHE A 365 2.41 -10.80 15.78
CA PHE A 365 3.65 -10.19 16.24
C PHE A 365 4.19 -10.97 17.45
N LEU A 366 4.94 -12.03 17.15
CA LEU A 366 5.49 -12.97 18.12
C LEU A 366 6.78 -12.43 18.76
N PRO A 367 7.18 -12.90 19.94
CA PRO A 367 8.53 -12.68 20.45
C PRO A 367 9.60 -13.25 19.48
N ASP A 368 10.72 -12.55 19.28
CA ASP A 368 11.88 -13.09 18.54
C ASP A 368 12.80 -13.87 19.51
N PRO A 369 12.84 -15.22 19.47
CA PRO A 369 13.71 -16.01 20.35
C PRO A 369 15.19 -15.85 20.04
N TYR A 370 15.54 -15.24 18.90
CA TYR A 370 16.90 -15.03 18.42
C TYR A 370 17.28 -13.55 18.34
N GLY A 371 16.39 -12.67 18.80
CA GLY A 371 16.61 -11.22 18.87
C GLY A 371 17.09 -10.78 20.25
N PRO A 372 17.42 -9.48 20.42
CA PRO A 372 17.66 -8.91 21.75
C PRO A 372 16.38 -8.98 22.61
N PRO A 373 16.49 -8.86 23.95
CA PRO A 373 15.33 -8.82 24.83
C PRO A 373 14.27 -7.82 24.36
N GLY A 374 13.02 -8.27 24.27
CA GLY A 374 11.88 -7.46 23.79
C GLY A 374 11.74 -7.37 22.27
N ALA A 375 12.62 -7.99 21.49
CA ALA A 375 12.47 -8.07 20.03
C ALA A 375 11.23 -8.89 19.63
N ARG A 376 10.66 -8.53 18.49
CA ARG A 376 9.47 -9.15 17.92
C ARG A 376 9.71 -9.60 16.48
N LEU A 377 8.96 -10.62 16.05
CA LEU A 377 8.83 -11.09 14.68
C LEU A 377 7.38 -10.97 14.25
N TYR A 378 7.14 -10.35 13.10
CA TYR A 378 5.89 -10.45 12.38
C TYR A 378 5.87 -11.71 11.52
N ARG A 379 4.85 -12.56 11.74
CA ARG A 379 4.56 -13.76 10.95
C ARG A 379 3.83 -13.37 9.66
N THR A 380 4.49 -13.46 8.51
CA THR A 380 3.91 -12.90 7.27
C THR A 380 2.85 -13.78 6.62
N GLY A 381 2.86 -15.08 6.96
CA GLY A 381 2.10 -16.11 6.27
C GLY A 381 2.67 -16.47 4.89
N ASP A 382 3.80 -15.90 4.48
CA ASP A 382 4.48 -16.23 3.22
C ASP A 382 5.48 -17.38 3.43
N LEU A 383 5.67 -18.18 2.39
CA LEU A 383 6.69 -19.21 2.32
C LEU A 383 7.90 -18.68 1.54
N GLY A 384 9.09 -19.05 1.97
CA GLY A 384 10.32 -18.66 1.30
C GLY A 384 11.50 -19.55 1.64
N ARG A 385 12.63 -19.33 0.97
CA ARG A 385 13.90 -19.99 1.26
C ARG A 385 15.07 -19.05 1.00
N TRP A 386 16.14 -19.21 1.75
CA TRP A 386 17.41 -18.56 1.42
C TRP A 386 18.11 -19.27 0.26
N GLY A 387 18.75 -18.50 -0.61
CA GLY A 387 19.53 -19.01 -1.72
C GLY A 387 20.46 -17.96 -2.32
N PRO A 388 21.09 -18.27 -3.46
CA PRO A 388 21.91 -17.31 -4.19
C PRO A 388 21.10 -16.04 -4.54
N GLY A 389 21.61 -14.88 -4.17
CA GLY A 389 20.92 -13.60 -4.40
C GLY A 389 19.93 -13.17 -3.31
N GLY A 390 19.72 -13.99 -2.26
CA GLY A 390 18.93 -13.65 -1.08
C GLY A 390 17.68 -14.51 -0.91
N LEU A 391 16.64 -13.92 -0.31
CA LEU A 391 15.36 -14.59 -0.08
C LEU A 391 14.67 -14.85 -1.42
N THR A 392 14.16 -16.06 -1.60
CA THR A 392 13.26 -16.44 -2.68
C THR A 392 11.86 -16.62 -2.12
N TYR A 393 10.87 -16.00 -2.75
CA TYR A 393 9.45 -16.19 -2.43
C TYR A 393 8.93 -17.51 -3.02
N ALA A 394 8.19 -18.28 -2.20
CA ALA A 394 7.71 -19.62 -2.55
C ALA A 394 6.18 -19.78 -2.43
N GLY A 395 5.44 -18.71 -2.10
CA GLY A 395 3.98 -18.74 -2.01
C GLY A 395 3.45 -18.28 -0.65
N ARG A 396 2.22 -18.65 -0.34
CA ARG A 396 1.55 -18.35 0.94
C ARG A 396 1.07 -19.63 1.62
N THR A 397 1.00 -19.56 2.95
CA THR A 397 0.40 -20.59 3.81
C THR A 397 -1.12 -20.46 3.86
N ASP A 398 -1.64 -19.24 3.69
CA ASP A 398 -3.07 -18.92 3.73
C ASP A 398 -3.69 -18.78 2.33
N ARG A 399 -4.91 -18.23 2.27
CA ARG A 399 -5.70 -18.06 1.03
C ARG A 399 -5.61 -16.66 0.44
N GLN A 400 -4.84 -15.76 1.03
CA GLN A 400 -4.73 -14.41 0.51
C GLN A 400 -4.03 -14.45 -0.83
N VAL A 401 -4.44 -13.55 -1.73
CA VAL A 401 -3.88 -13.47 -3.08
C VAL A 401 -3.53 -12.03 -3.42
N LYS A 402 -2.66 -11.87 -4.40
CA LYS A 402 -2.29 -10.56 -4.94
C LYS A 402 -2.97 -10.40 -6.30
N ILE A 403 -3.84 -9.40 -6.42
CA ILE A 403 -4.57 -9.08 -7.66
C ILE A 403 -4.23 -7.66 -8.05
N ARG A 404 -3.46 -7.48 -9.13
CA ARG A 404 -3.01 -6.16 -9.62
C ARG A 404 -2.25 -5.37 -8.54
N GLY A 405 -1.46 -6.08 -7.74
CA GLY A 405 -0.73 -5.55 -6.58
C GLY A 405 -1.55 -5.35 -5.31
N TYR A 406 -2.87 -5.54 -5.34
CA TYR A 406 -3.72 -5.44 -4.15
C TYR A 406 -3.70 -6.73 -3.35
N ARG A 407 -3.47 -6.63 -2.03
CA ARG A 407 -3.61 -7.76 -1.11
C ARG A 407 -5.10 -8.03 -0.87
N VAL A 408 -5.57 -9.13 -1.43
CA VAL A 408 -6.96 -9.56 -1.40
C VAL A 408 -7.09 -10.74 -0.46
N ASP A 409 -7.91 -10.57 0.57
CA ASP A 409 -8.42 -11.66 1.39
C ASP A 409 -9.80 -12.08 0.87
N PRO A 410 -9.95 -13.28 0.29
CA PRO A 410 -11.26 -13.78 -0.15
C PRO A 410 -12.33 -13.75 0.95
N ALA A 411 -11.94 -13.84 2.23
CA ALA A 411 -12.86 -13.80 3.36
C ALA A 411 -13.61 -12.45 3.47
N GLU A 412 -13.01 -11.34 3.03
CA GLU A 412 -13.67 -10.03 3.01
C GLU A 412 -14.85 -10.01 2.03
N THR A 413 -14.65 -10.60 0.85
CA THR A 413 -15.71 -10.80 -0.13
C THR A 413 -16.76 -11.82 0.34
N GLU A 414 -16.33 -12.91 0.99
CA GLU A 414 -17.24 -13.90 1.60
C GLU A 414 -18.15 -13.25 2.65
N GLY A 415 -17.60 -12.46 3.57
CA GLY A 415 -18.36 -11.75 4.61
C GLY A 415 -19.37 -10.75 4.03
N ALA A 416 -18.95 -9.95 3.04
CA ALA A 416 -19.86 -9.01 2.39
C ALA A 416 -20.98 -9.71 1.61
N LEU A 417 -20.71 -10.88 1.01
CA LEU A 417 -21.73 -11.70 0.36
C LEU A 417 -22.74 -12.26 1.36
N LEU A 418 -22.28 -12.73 2.52
CA LEU A 418 -23.14 -13.25 3.59
C LEU A 418 -24.05 -12.18 4.20
N ALA A 419 -23.71 -10.90 4.07
CA ALA A 419 -24.59 -9.79 4.46
C ALA A 419 -25.75 -9.57 3.47
N HIS A 420 -25.79 -10.25 2.31
CA HIS A 420 -26.92 -10.17 1.39
C HIS A 420 -28.09 -11.04 1.88
N PRO A 421 -29.33 -10.52 2.03
CA PRO A 421 -30.43 -11.25 2.69
C PRO A 421 -30.80 -12.61 2.08
N ARG A 422 -30.46 -12.81 0.81
CA ARG A 422 -30.75 -14.05 0.05
C ARG A 422 -29.58 -15.02 -0.05
N VAL A 423 -28.40 -14.68 0.48
CA VAL A 423 -27.21 -15.55 0.46
C VAL A 423 -27.10 -16.23 1.83
N SER A 424 -27.14 -17.56 1.85
CA SER A 424 -26.96 -18.35 3.08
C SER A 424 -25.57 -18.98 3.20
N GLY A 425 -24.78 -18.98 2.11
CA GLY A 425 -23.40 -19.42 2.12
C GLY A 425 -22.61 -18.82 0.96
N ALA A 426 -21.36 -18.46 1.23
CA ALA A 426 -20.45 -17.88 0.24
C ALA A 426 -19.03 -18.42 0.42
N VAL A 427 -18.39 -18.75 -0.70
CA VAL A 427 -16.99 -19.17 -0.77
C VAL A 427 -16.35 -18.48 -1.96
N VAL A 428 -15.20 -17.83 -1.76
CA VAL A 428 -14.52 -17.08 -2.82
C VAL A 428 -13.18 -17.74 -3.13
N THR A 429 -12.94 -17.99 -4.42
CA THR A 429 -11.71 -18.59 -4.93
C THR A 429 -11.04 -17.67 -5.93
N ALA A 430 -9.71 -17.67 -5.93
CA ALA A 430 -8.91 -16.98 -6.92
C ALA A 430 -8.55 -17.93 -8.08
N HIS A 431 -8.58 -17.41 -9.30
CA HIS A 431 -8.22 -18.12 -10.52
C HIS A 431 -7.27 -17.24 -11.34
N THR A 432 -6.33 -17.86 -12.02
CA THR A 432 -5.43 -17.19 -12.97
C THR A 432 -5.80 -17.66 -14.38
N ASP A 433 -6.04 -16.73 -15.30
CA ASP A 433 -6.26 -17.09 -16.71
C ASP A 433 -4.96 -17.39 -17.46
N ASP A 434 -5.06 -17.86 -18.71
CA ASP A 434 -3.91 -18.21 -19.56
C ASP A 434 -2.95 -17.04 -19.82
N ARG A 435 -3.40 -15.80 -19.56
CA ARG A 435 -2.59 -14.58 -19.67
C ARG A 435 -1.94 -14.19 -18.34
N GLY A 436 -1.98 -15.05 -17.33
CA GLY A 436 -1.43 -14.79 -16.01
C GLY A 436 -2.25 -13.82 -15.16
N ARG A 437 -3.48 -13.47 -15.55
CA ARG A 437 -4.30 -12.50 -14.81
C ARG A 437 -5.12 -13.20 -13.74
N THR A 438 -4.89 -12.82 -12.49
CA THR A 438 -5.64 -13.32 -11.34
C THR A 438 -6.98 -12.59 -11.19
N TYR A 439 -8.06 -13.33 -10.92
CA TYR A 439 -9.41 -12.81 -10.65
C TYR A 439 -10.16 -13.69 -9.65
N LEU A 440 -11.21 -13.15 -9.04
CA LEU A 440 -12.05 -13.86 -8.06
C LEU A 440 -13.29 -14.49 -8.72
N THR A 441 -13.68 -15.68 -8.24
CA THR A 441 -14.97 -16.32 -8.48
C THR A 441 -15.67 -16.51 -7.14
N ALA A 442 -16.93 -16.09 -7.05
CA ALA A 442 -17.77 -16.35 -5.89
C ALA A 442 -18.66 -17.58 -6.13
N HIS A 443 -18.64 -18.51 -5.19
CA HIS A 443 -19.50 -19.67 -5.12
C HIS A 443 -20.54 -19.42 -4.03
N VAL A 444 -21.81 -19.30 -4.42
CA VAL A 444 -22.89 -18.85 -3.53
C VAL A 444 -24.02 -19.86 -3.48
N THR A 445 -24.67 -19.95 -2.31
CA THR A 445 -25.90 -20.71 -2.09
C THR A 445 -26.91 -19.85 -1.31
N GLY A 446 -28.21 -20.15 -1.46
CA GLY A 446 -29.32 -19.39 -0.89
C GLY A 446 -30.51 -19.23 -1.85
N ASP A 447 -31.48 -18.39 -1.50
CA ASP A 447 -32.67 -18.09 -2.32
C ASP A 447 -32.32 -17.10 -3.46
N LEU A 448 -31.53 -17.58 -4.41
CA LEU A 448 -30.94 -16.79 -5.48
C LEU A 448 -31.60 -17.01 -6.84
N ALA A 449 -32.71 -17.75 -6.91
CA ALA A 449 -33.39 -18.10 -8.17
C ALA A 449 -33.78 -16.86 -8.99
N ALA A 450 -34.26 -15.81 -8.32
CA ALA A 450 -34.61 -14.53 -8.94
C ALA A 450 -33.48 -13.47 -8.86
N THR A 451 -32.35 -13.77 -8.22
CA THR A 451 -31.25 -12.82 -8.01
C THR A 451 -30.25 -12.91 -9.15
N LYS A 452 -30.12 -11.84 -9.93
CA LYS A 452 -29.13 -11.71 -11.03
C LYS A 452 -27.73 -11.43 -10.47
N ASP A 453 -26.69 -11.85 -11.19
CA ASP A 453 -25.29 -11.57 -10.83
C ASP A 453 -25.02 -10.07 -10.64
N ALA A 454 -25.66 -9.24 -11.47
CA ALA A 454 -25.56 -7.79 -11.36
C ALA A 454 -26.05 -7.26 -10.00
N GLN A 455 -27.06 -7.90 -9.39
CA GLN A 455 -27.57 -7.50 -8.07
C GLN A 455 -26.58 -7.88 -6.95
N LEU A 456 -25.95 -9.06 -7.05
CA LEU A 456 -24.88 -9.45 -6.11
C LEU A 456 -23.66 -8.55 -6.24
N ARG A 457 -23.25 -8.21 -7.47
CA ARG A 457 -22.18 -7.22 -7.69
C ARG A 457 -22.52 -5.86 -7.12
N ALA A 458 -23.72 -5.36 -7.37
CA ALA A 458 -24.17 -4.08 -6.84
C ALA A 458 -24.20 -4.08 -5.31
N HIS A 459 -24.58 -5.20 -4.69
CA HIS A 459 -24.51 -5.37 -3.23
C HIS A 459 -23.07 -5.25 -2.71
N LEU A 460 -22.13 -5.97 -3.32
CA LEU A 460 -20.72 -5.91 -2.93
C LEU A 460 -20.10 -4.53 -3.15
N ALA A 461 -20.45 -3.87 -4.26
CA ALA A 461 -19.92 -2.55 -4.60
C ALA A 461 -20.30 -1.45 -3.60
N ARG A 462 -21.25 -1.69 -2.69
CA ARG A 462 -21.59 -0.73 -1.63
C ARG A 462 -20.53 -0.64 -0.53
N SER A 463 -19.77 -1.70 -0.29
CA SER A 463 -18.79 -1.77 0.81
C SER A 463 -17.40 -2.23 0.39
N LEU A 464 -17.27 -2.81 -0.80
CA LEU A 464 -16.00 -3.35 -1.30
C LEU A 464 -15.46 -2.55 -2.50
N PRO A 465 -14.13 -2.37 -2.57
CA PRO A 465 -13.46 -1.81 -3.74
C PRO A 465 -13.58 -2.75 -4.95
N PRO A 466 -13.40 -2.23 -6.18
CA PRO A 466 -13.54 -3.01 -7.41
C PRO A 466 -12.68 -4.29 -7.48
N HIS A 467 -11.49 -4.30 -6.89
CA HIS A 467 -10.58 -5.46 -6.93
C HIS A 467 -11.01 -6.62 -6.00
N LEU A 468 -11.94 -6.37 -5.07
CA LEU A 468 -12.57 -7.39 -4.22
C LEU A 468 -13.90 -7.90 -4.78
N ILE A 469 -14.37 -7.37 -5.92
CA ILE A 469 -15.61 -7.80 -6.57
C ILE A 469 -15.32 -9.00 -7.49
N PRO A 470 -15.98 -10.15 -7.29
CA PRO A 470 -15.83 -11.32 -8.16
C PRO A 470 -16.12 -11.04 -9.62
N ARG A 471 -15.31 -11.61 -10.51
CA ARG A 471 -15.57 -11.64 -11.95
C ARG A 471 -16.73 -12.57 -12.27
N ASN A 472 -16.80 -13.71 -11.60
CA ASN A 472 -17.80 -14.75 -11.85
C ASN A 472 -18.59 -15.08 -10.59
N PHE A 473 -19.88 -15.39 -10.74
CA PHE A 473 -20.73 -15.92 -9.67
C PHE A 473 -21.26 -17.29 -10.10
N ARG A 474 -21.03 -18.29 -9.25
CA ARG A 474 -21.46 -19.68 -9.46
C ARG A 474 -22.44 -20.05 -8.36
N ARG A 475 -23.66 -20.41 -8.76
CA ARG A 475 -24.72 -20.84 -7.83
C ARG A 475 -24.61 -22.32 -7.57
N HIS A 476 -24.82 -22.72 -6.31
CA HIS A 476 -24.83 -24.11 -5.88
C HIS A 476 -26.07 -24.35 -5.03
N ASP A 477 -26.72 -25.51 -5.25
CA ASP A 477 -27.80 -25.96 -4.36
C ASP A 477 -27.28 -26.14 -2.93
N THR A 478 -26.08 -26.72 -2.81
CA THR A 478 -25.31 -26.79 -1.57
C THR A 478 -23.83 -26.61 -1.87
N LEU A 479 -23.10 -25.92 -0.99
CA LEU A 479 -21.65 -25.82 -1.12
C LEU A 479 -21.01 -27.18 -0.78
N PRO A 480 -20.06 -27.68 -1.59
CA PRO A 480 -19.46 -28.97 -1.37
C PRO A 480 -18.69 -28.97 -0.05
N THR A 481 -18.79 -30.08 0.69
CA THR A 481 -18.08 -30.28 1.96
C THR A 481 -17.14 -31.49 1.86
N THR A 482 -16.06 -31.41 2.61
CA THR A 482 -15.15 -32.52 2.89
C THR A 482 -15.83 -33.56 3.79
N ARG A 483 -15.23 -34.74 3.93
CA ARG A 483 -15.70 -35.77 4.87
C ARG A 483 -15.77 -35.30 6.32
N ALA A 484 -15.00 -34.26 6.67
CA ALA A 484 -14.98 -33.64 8.00
C ALA A 484 -16.02 -32.49 8.15
N GLY A 485 -16.95 -32.33 7.20
CA GLY A 485 -18.01 -31.30 7.25
C GLY A 485 -17.54 -29.88 6.93
N LYS A 486 -16.25 -29.63 6.71
CA LYS A 486 -15.72 -28.32 6.26
C LYS A 486 -15.92 -28.14 4.76
N THR A 487 -16.13 -26.92 4.26
CA THR A 487 -16.23 -26.62 2.83
C THR A 487 -15.04 -27.17 2.01
N ASP A 488 -15.33 -27.95 0.96
CA ASP A 488 -14.36 -28.49 0.00
C ASP A 488 -14.11 -27.51 -1.16
N ARG A 489 -13.16 -26.60 -0.95
CA ARG A 489 -12.78 -25.59 -1.94
C ARG A 489 -12.08 -26.18 -3.17
N ARG A 490 -11.44 -27.35 -3.05
CA ARG A 490 -10.76 -27.98 -4.20
C ARG A 490 -11.76 -28.41 -5.25
N ARG A 491 -12.90 -28.95 -4.83
CA ARG A 491 -14.02 -29.29 -5.73
C ARG A 491 -14.60 -28.06 -6.44
N LEU A 492 -14.64 -26.91 -5.74
CA LEU A 492 -15.11 -25.66 -6.33
C LEU A 492 -14.18 -25.13 -7.44
N VAL A 493 -12.86 -25.27 -7.26
CA VAL A 493 -11.86 -24.88 -8.27
C VAL A 493 -11.83 -25.88 -9.43
N ALA A 494 -11.94 -27.19 -9.18
CA ALA A 494 -11.91 -28.21 -10.23
C ALA A 494 -13.15 -28.18 -11.13
N GLY A 495 -14.31 -27.78 -10.61
CA GLY A 495 -15.53 -27.61 -11.40
C GLY A 495 -15.53 -26.36 -12.31
N SER A 496 -14.44 -25.57 -12.33
CA SER A 496 -14.35 -24.32 -13.09
C SER A 496 -13.77 -24.42 -14.49
N THR A 497 -13.30 -25.60 -14.91
CA THR A 497 -12.71 -25.87 -16.22
C THR A 497 -13.70 -26.46 -17.24
N ARG A 498 -14.98 -26.06 -17.19
CA ARG A 498 -15.93 -26.31 -18.28
C ARG A 498 -16.63 -25.04 -18.69
#